data_AF-A0A2L2Z6V0-F1
#
_entry.id   AF-A0A2L2Z6V0-F1
#
_cell.length_a   1.000
_cell.length_b   1.000
_cell.length_c   1.000
_cell.angle_alpha   90.00
_cell.angle_beta   90.00
_cell.angle_gamma   90.00
#
_symmetry.space_group_name_H-M   'P 1'
#
loop_
_entity.id
_entity.type
_entity.pdbx_description
1 polymer ?
#
loop_
_entity_poly.entity_id
_entity_poly.type
_entity_poly.pdbx_seq_one_letter_code
_entity_poly.pdbx_strand_id
1 'polypeptide(L)'
;CKAWAELVAVNTKYVYKLPHDMNFQDAAAILMNYVVAYGHLLDTASERAKLPILIHSAGGGVGLAVALLLKTVQNDTLIGTASKH
;
A
#
# COMPACT_ATOMS: atom_id res chain seq x y z
N CYS A 1 5.55 17.10 1.60
CA CYS A 1 4.08 17.05 1.48
C CYS A 1 3.49 18.14 2.36
N LYS A 2 2.80 19.15 1.81
CA LYS A 2 2.14 20.24 2.57
C LYS A 2 0.66 19.91 2.80
N ALA A 3 0.36 18.66 3.16
CA ALA A 3 -1.01 18.14 3.19
C ALA A 3 -1.73 18.38 4.53
N TRP A 4 -1.01 18.77 5.59
CA TRP A 4 -1.63 19.22 6.83
C TRP A 4 -2.04 20.69 6.70
N ALA A 5 -3.12 20.92 5.98
CA ALA A 5 -3.70 22.23 5.68
C ALA A 5 -5.18 22.07 5.31
N GLU A 6 -5.95 23.15 5.34
CA GLU A 6 -7.36 23.14 4.89
C GLU A 6 -7.48 22.95 3.37
N LEU A 7 -6.49 23.42 2.61
CA LEU A 7 -6.43 23.33 1.15
C LEU A 7 -5.01 23.00 0.69
N VAL A 8 -4.89 22.17 -0.35
CA VAL A 8 -3.61 21.78 -0.96
C VAL A 8 -3.73 21.71 -2.47
N ALA A 9 -2.78 22.32 -3.18
CA ALA A 9 -2.67 22.16 -4.62
C ALA A 9 -2.02 20.82 -4.96
N VAL A 10 -2.71 19.98 -5.73
CA VAL A 10 -2.23 18.66 -6.16
C VAL A 10 -2.36 18.54 -7.66
N ASN A 11 -1.38 17.92 -8.31
CA ASN A 11 -1.49 17.60 -9.73
C ASN A 11 -2.63 16.60 -9.95
N THR A 12 -3.50 16.87 -10.92
CA THR A 12 -4.68 16.06 -11.24
C THR A 12 -4.35 14.58 -11.50
N LYS A 13 -3.15 14.26 -11.98
CA LYS A 13 -2.69 12.86 -12.17
C LYS A 13 -2.55 12.05 -10.87
N TYR A 14 -2.50 12.71 -9.71
CA TYR A 14 -2.43 12.08 -8.39
C TYR A 14 -3.74 12.19 -7.60
N VAL A 15 -4.82 12.58 -8.28
CA VAL A 15 -6.16 12.68 -7.69
C VAL A 15 -6.99 11.51 -8.19
N TYR A 16 -7.54 10.73 -7.24
CA TYR A 16 -8.31 9.53 -7.54
C TYR A 16 -9.73 9.67 -7.00
N LYS A 17 -10.72 9.13 -7.73
CA LYS A 17 -12.12 9.13 -7.29
C LYS A 17 -12.31 8.15 -6.14
N LEU A 18 -12.91 8.60 -5.04
CA LEU A 18 -13.29 7.72 -3.94
C LEU A 18 -14.43 6.78 -4.39
N PRO A 19 -14.39 5.48 -4.02
CA PRO A 19 -15.52 4.58 -4.15
C PRO A 19 -16.75 5.09 -3.38
N HIS A 20 -17.95 4.72 -3.84
CA HIS A 20 -19.21 5.17 -3.22
C HIS A 20 -19.34 4.77 -1.74
N ASP A 21 -18.79 3.60 -1.38
CA ASP A 21 -18.91 3.03 -0.03
C ASP A 21 -17.70 3.32 0.88
N MET A 22 -16.83 4.27 0.49
CA MET A 22 -15.63 4.65 1.25
C MET A 22 -15.79 6.04 1.88
N ASN A 23 -15.61 6.13 3.20
CA ASN A 23 -15.60 7.42 3.88
C ASN A 23 -14.25 8.16 3.69
N PHE A 24 -14.24 9.46 3.98
CA PHE A 24 -13.06 10.30 3.81
C PHE A 24 -11.89 9.92 4.74
N GLN A 25 -12.17 9.45 5.94
CA GLN A 25 -11.14 9.10 6.93
C GLN A 25 -10.34 7.89 6.48
N ASP A 26 -11.02 6.84 6.00
CA ASP A 26 -10.39 5.64 5.46
C ASP A 26 -9.59 5.99 4.21
N ALA A 27 -10.17 6.79 3.31
CA ALA A 27 -9.48 7.23 2.09
C ALA A 27 -8.17 7.99 2.40
N ALA A 28 -8.18 8.88 3.40
CA ALA A 28 -7.00 9.62 3.83
C ALA A 28 -5.94 8.71 4.48
N ALA A 29 -6.35 7.65 5.18
CA ALA A 29 -5.45 6.74 5.89
C ALA A 29 -4.72 5.73 4.98
N ILE A 30 -5.32 5.35 3.84
CA ILE A 30 -4.76 4.28 3.00
C ILE A 30 -3.75 4.76 1.96
N LEU A 31 -3.91 5.99 1.43
CA LEU A 31 -3.27 6.40 0.18
C LEU A 31 -1.74 6.21 0.19
N MET A 32 -1.06 6.76 1.19
CA MET A 32 0.41 6.72 1.25
C MET A 32 0.94 5.30 1.43
N ASN A 33 0.26 4.48 2.24
CA ASN A 33 0.66 3.09 2.48
C ASN A 33 0.58 2.26 1.20
N TYR A 34 -0.51 2.41 0.45
CA TYR A 34 -0.73 1.66 -0.79
C TYR A 34 0.13 2.14 -1.95
N VAL A 35 0.42 3.46 -2.06
CA VAL A 35 1.33 3.97 -3.10
C VAL A 35 2.74 3.39 -2.92
N VAL A 36 3.24 3.34 -1.69
CA VAL A 36 4.56 2.75 -1.39
C VAL A 36 4.56 1.25 -1.64
N ALA A 37 3.54 0.54 -1.16
CA ALA A 37 3.41 -0.90 -1.35
C ALA A 37 3.31 -1.27 -2.84
N TYR A 38 2.54 -0.52 -3.61
CA TYR A 38 2.37 -0.73 -5.04
C TYR A 38 3.66 -0.47 -5.81
N GLY A 39 4.40 0.60 -5.49
CA GLY A 39 5.73 0.85 -6.07
C GLY A 39 6.68 -0.31 -5.84
N HIS A 40 6.79 -0.79 -4.59
CA HIS A 40 7.62 -1.96 -4.25
C HIS A 40 7.21 -3.22 -5.01
N LEU A 41 5.90 -3.45 -5.18
CA LEU A 41 5.41 -4.60 -5.93
C LEU A 41 5.68 -4.48 -7.42
N LEU A 42 5.57 -3.31 -8.04
CA LEU A 42 5.93 -3.15 -9.45
C LEU A 42 7.41 -3.46 -9.69
N ASP A 43 8.29 -2.97 -8.81
CA ASP A 43 9.73 -3.20 -8.91
C ASP A 43 10.09 -4.69 -8.68
N THR A 44 9.36 -5.39 -7.81
CA THR A 44 9.71 -6.76 -7.38
C THR A 44 8.93 -7.85 -8.12
N ALA A 45 7.69 -7.59 -8.53
CA ALA A 45 6.77 -8.60 -9.07
C ALA A 45 7.03 -8.96 -10.53
N SER A 46 7.65 -8.06 -11.31
CA SER A 46 7.95 -8.33 -12.73
C SER A 46 8.92 -9.50 -12.93
N GLU A 47 9.79 -9.79 -11.95
CA GLU A 47 10.90 -10.74 -12.12
C GLU A 47 10.76 -12.00 -11.25
N ARG A 48 9.80 -12.04 -10.31
CA ARG A 48 9.83 -13.01 -9.19
C ARG A 48 8.51 -13.69 -8.89
N ALA A 49 7.63 -13.83 -9.89
CA ALA A 49 6.41 -14.61 -9.75
C ALA A 49 6.75 -15.98 -9.13
N LYS A 50 6.22 -16.27 -7.94
CA LYS A 50 6.38 -17.50 -7.14
C LYS A 50 7.58 -17.60 -6.20
N LEU A 51 8.40 -16.56 -6.06
CA LEU A 51 9.39 -16.54 -4.97
C LEU A 51 8.76 -16.01 -3.66
N PRO A 52 9.10 -16.60 -2.51
CA PRO A 52 8.67 -16.07 -1.22
C PRO A 52 9.11 -14.62 -1.05
N ILE A 53 8.18 -13.77 -0.62
CA ILE A 53 8.48 -12.36 -0.30
C ILE A 53 8.65 -12.24 1.21
N LEU A 54 9.74 -11.60 1.62
CA LEU A 54 10.00 -11.24 3.02
C LEU A 54 9.69 -9.76 3.22
N ILE A 55 8.77 -9.45 4.13
CA ILE A 55 8.48 -8.08 4.56
C ILE A 55 8.90 -7.85 6.01
N HIS A 56 9.48 -6.69 6.27
CA HIS A 56 9.70 -6.22 7.62
C HIS A 56 8.49 -5.41 8.09
N SER A 57 8.17 -5.46 9.39
CA SER A 57 7.03 -4.72 9.98
C SER A 57 5.69 -5.04 9.30
N ALA A 58 5.35 -6.32 9.22
CA ALA A 58 4.13 -6.83 8.61
C ALA A 58 2.84 -6.29 9.26
N GLY A 59 2.90 -5.92 10.54
CA GLY A 59 1.78 -5.29 11.26
C GLY A 59 1.64 -3.77 11.00
N GLY A 60 2.59 -3.15 10.30
CA GLY A 60 2.53 -1.73 9.94
C GLY A 60 1.64 -1.46 8.73
N GLY A 61 1.30 -0.19 8.49
CA GLY A 61 0.39 0.21 7.40
C GLY A 61 0.86 -0.23 6.01
N VAL A 62 2.16 -0.09 5.71
CA VAL A 62 2.74 -0.55 4.43
C VAL A 62 2.79 -2.07 4.36
N GLY A 63 3.18 -2.75 5.44
CA GLY A 63 3.27 -4.22 5.48
C GLY A 63 1.92 -4.88 5.22
N LEU A 64 0.85 -4.35 5.83
CA LEU A 64 -0.52 -4.78 5.56
C LEU A 64 -0.96 -4.48 4.12
N ALA A 65 -0.62 -3.32 3.58
CA ALA A 65 -0.95 -2.97 2.19
C ALA A 65 -0.26 -3.92 1.19
N VAL A 66 1.00 -4.28 1.41
CA VAL A 66 1.72 -5.29 0.60
C VAL A 66 1.00 -6.64 0.69
N ALA A 67 0.63 -7.08 1.89
CA ALA A 67 -0.07 -8.35 2.09
C ALA A 67 -1.41 -8.42 1.34
N LEU A 68 -2.16 -7.32 1.31
CA LEU A 68 -3.43 -7.23 0.59
C LEU A 68 -3.24 -7.18 -0.92
N LEU A 69 -2.30 -6.37 -1.41
CA LEU A 69 -1.99 -6.30 -2.84
C LEU A 69 -1.43 -7.63 -3.37
N LEU A 70 -0.65 -8.36 -2.56
CA LEU A 70 -0.15 -9.68 -2.93
C LEU A 70 -1.24 -10.72 -3.16
N LYS A 71 -2.45 -10.55 -2.63
CA LYS A 71 -3.58 -11.43 -2.96
C LYS A 71 -4.11 -11.23 -4.38
N THR A 72 -3.80 -10.10 -5.01
CA THR A 72 -4.25 -9.78 -6.38
C THR A 72 -3.30 -10.29 -7.45
N VAL A 73 -2.05 -10.57 -7.06
CA VAL A 73 -1.05 -11.22 -7.91
C VAL A 73 -0.91 -12.66 -7.47
N GLN A 74 -0.70 -13.61 -8.39
CA GLN A 74 -0.59 -15.04 -8.05
C GLN A 74 0.75 -15.32 -7.35
N ASN A 75 0.90 -14.88 -6.09
CA ASN A 75 2.05 -15.20 -5.26
C ASN A 75 1.60 -15.96 -4.01
N ASP A 76 2.24 -17.11 -3.79
CA ASP A 76 1.74 -18.12 -2.86
C ASP A 76 2.36 -18.00 -1.46
N THR A 77 3.39 -17.17 -1.25
CA THR A 77 4.08 -17.10 0.05
C THR A 77 4.58 -15.71 0.42
N LEU A 78 4.06 -15.20 1.55
CA LEU A 78 4.50 -13.98 2.22
C LEU A 78 4.97 -14.31 3.65
N ILE A 79 6.20 -13.91 3.97
CA ILE A 79 6.79 -14.06 5.31
C ILE A 79 6.99 -12.65 5.87
N GLY A 80 6.56 -12.43 7.10
CA GLY A 80 6.60 -11.10 7.73
C GLY A 80 7.20 -11.11 9.12
N THR A 81 7.97 -10.09 9.48
CA THR A 81 8.35 -9.84 10.88
C THR A 81 7.44 -8.79 11.50
N ALA A 82 7.12 -8.92 12.78
CA ALA A 82 6.37 -7.92 13.55
C ALA A 82 6.97 -7.82 14.96
N SER A 83 6.87 -6.64 15.58
CA SER A 83 7.24 -6.49 16.99
C SER A 83 6.21 -7.20 17.87
N LYS A 84 6.65 -7.56 19.07
CA LYS A 84 5.78 -8.09 20.12
C LYS A 84 5.12 -6.89 20.80
N HIS A 85 4.06 -6.39 20.16
CA HIS A 85 3.37 -5.13 20.48
C HIS A 85 4.12 -3.87 20.04
#